data_AF-A0A2N5Z4L9-F1
#
_entry.id   AF-A0A2N5Z4L9-F1
#
_cell.length_a   1.000
_cell.length_b   1.000
_cell.length_c   1.000
_cell.angle_alpha   90.00
_cell.angle_beta   90.00
_cell.angle_gamma   90.00
#
_symmetry.space_group_name_H-M   'P 1'
#
loop_
_entity.id
_entity.type
_entity.pdbx_description
1 polymer ?
#
loop_
_entity_poly.entity_id
_entity_poly.type
_entity_poly.pdbx_seq_one_letter_code
_entity_poly.pdbx_strand_id
1 'polypeptide(L)'
;MSIDFSAIAGSGLTIAIVGWLIVFAALVLLVIIFTQTPKLIYYNSRKKLKQKTKKESVTDDELHVSGDVSAAISMALYLFFDELHDEESNVITIKRVRKVYSPWSSKIYGLRVWPRK
;
A
#
# COMPACT_ATOMS: atom_id res chain seq x y z
N MET A 1 46.00 -24.97 12.39
CA MET A 1 44.89 -24.18 12.97
C MET A 1 43.80 -25.16 13.36
N SER A 2 43.89 -25.71 14.57
CA SER A 2 42.90 -26.63 15.13
C SER A 2 41.73 -25.81 15.64
N ILE A 3 40.55 -26.01 15.06
CA ILE A 3 39.33 -25.34 15.51
C ILE A 3 38.85 -26.10 16.75
N ASP A 4 38.90 -25.46 17.91
CA ASP A 4 38.43 -26.04 19.17
C ASP A 4 36.90 -25.99 19.27
N PHE A 5 36.27 -27.10 18.92
CA PHE A 5 34.81 -27.25 18.95
C PHE A 5 34.23 -27.30 20.37
N SER A 6 35.03 -27.52 21.42
CA SER A 6 34.54 -27.62 22.81
C SER A 6 34.05 -26.28 23.38
N ALA A 7 34.74 -25.18 23.07
CA ALA A 7 34.36 -23.83 23.49
C ALA A 7 33.13 -23.32 22.71
N ILE A 8 33.00 -23.73 21.45
CA ILE A 8 31.87 -23.41 20.56
C ILE A 8 30.65 -24.26 20.91
N ALA A 9 30.83 -25.51 21.34
CA ALA A 9 29.72 -26.42 21.64
C ALA A 9 28.83 -25.90 22.78
N GLY A 10 29.40 -25.31 23.84
CA GLY A 10 28.60 -24.76 24.95
C GLY A 10 27.91 -23.43 24.63
N SER A 11 28.66 -22.48 24.06
CA SER A 11 28.17 -21.13 23.77
C SER A 11 27.38 -21.03 22.47
N GLY A 12 27.81 -21.74 21.43
CA GLY A 12 27.12 -21.80 20.14
C GLY A 12 25.77 -22.53 20.22
N LEU A 13 25.66 -23.57 21.06
CA LEU A 13 24.40 -24.27 21.28
C LEU A 13 23.34 -23.36 21.94
N THR A 14 23.72 -22.58 22.95
CA THR A 14 22.79 -21.65 23.61
C THR A 14 22.34 -20.55 22.65
N ILE A 15 23.27 -19.97 21.87
CA ILE A 15 22.95 -18.97 20.85
C ILE A 15 21.99 -19.53 19.78
N ALA A 16 22.23 -20.74 19.30
CA ALA A 16 21.38 -21.38 18.30
C ALA A 16 19.95 -21.65 18.82
N ILE A 17 19.83 -22.17 20.04
CA ILE A 17 18.53 -22.44 20.68
C ILE A 17 17.75 -21.13 20.89
N VAL A 18 18.41 -20.10 21.42
CA VAL A 18 17.79 -18.78 21.64
C VAL A 18 17.37 -18.16 20.31
N GLY A 19 18.22 -18.22 19.28
CA GLY A 19 17.89 -17.73 17.94
C GLY A 19 16.66 -18.41 17.34
N TRP A 20 16.59 -19.74 17.42
CA TRP A 20 15.44 -20.51 16.93
C TRP A 20 14.15 -20.15 17.69
N LEU A 21 14.23 -20.02 19.03
CA LEU A 21 13.09 -19.62 19.85
C LEU A 21 12.57 -18.22 19.49
N ILE A 22 13.47 -17.25 19.26
CA ILE A 22 13.07 -15.90 18.87
C ILE A 22 12.37 -15.90 17.51
N VAL A 23 12.91 -16.63 16.52
CA VAL A 23 12.29 -16.74 15.19
C VAL A 23 10.92 -17.40 15.29
N PHE A 24 10.82 -18.49 16.05
CA PHE A 24 9.55 -19.18 16.27
C PHE A 24 8.53 -18.27 16.96
N ALA A 25 8.93 -17.56 18.01
CA ALA A 25 8.07 -16.61 18.70
C ALA A 25 7.62 -15.46 17.78
N ALA A 26 8.51 -14.94 16.93
CA ALA A 26 8.16 -13.91 15.96
C ALA A 26 7.12 -14.40 14.94
N LEU A 27 7.26 -15.62 14.43
CA LEU A 27 6.29 -16.22 13.51
C LEU A 27 4.93 -16.45 14.17
N VAL A 28 4.91 -16.97 15.40
CA VAL A 28 3.67 -17.17 16.16
C VAL A 28 2.97 -15.83 16.42
N LEU A 29 3.71 -14.81 16.85
CA LEU A 29 3.18 -13.47 17.07
C LEU A 29 2.59 -12.88 15.79
N LEU A 30 3.27 -13.06 14.66
CA LEU A 30 2.80 -12.59 13.35
C LEU A 30 1.48 -13.27 12.95
N VAL A 31 1.36 -14.58 13.14
CA VAL A 31 0.11 -15.32 12.90
C VAL A 31 -1.02 -14.83 13.82
N ILE A 32 -0.72 -14.55 15.10
CA ILE A 32 -1.71 -13.99 16.02
C ILE A 32 -2.19 -12.62 15.52
N ILE A 33 -1.29 -11.73 15.11
CA ILE A 33 -1.69 -10.43 14.56
C ILE A 33 -2.61 -10.60 13.35
N PHE A 34 -2.20 -11.38 12.35
CA PHE A 34 -2.98 -11.57 11.12
C PHE A 34 -4.35 -12.22 11.36
N THR A 35 -4.47 -13.11 12.34
CA THR A 35 -5.77 -13.74 12.67
C THR A 35 -6.69 -12.84 13.51
N GLN A 36 -6.14 -11.88 14.26
CA GLN A 36 -6.91 -10.93 15.06
C GLN A 36 -7.36 -9.71 14.25
N THR A 37 -6.55 -9.24 13.27
CA THR A 37 -6.90 -8.10 12.40
C THR A 37 -8.29 -8.22 11.74
N PRO A 38 -8.66 -9.32 11.06
CA PRO A 38 -9.98 -9.43 10.43
C PRO A 38 -11.12 -9.45 11.46
N LYS A 39 -10.90 -10.05 12.64
CA LYS A 39 -11.89 -10.06 13.73
C LYS A 39 -12.18 -8.66 14.26
N LEU A 40 -11.15 -7.84 14.43
CA LEU A 40 -11.29 -6.44 14.85
C LEU A 40 -12.04 -5.59 13.81
N ILE A 41 -11.71 -5.77 12.53
CA ILE A 41 -12.38 -5.08 11.43
C ILE A 41 -13.86 -5.49 11.37
N TYR A 42 -14.14 -6.79 11.44
CA TYR A 42 -15.51 -7.32 11.43
C TYR A 42 -16.35 -6.77 12.57
N TYR A 43 -15.79 -6.74 13.79
CA TYR A 43 -16.48 -6.20 14.96
C TYR A 43 -16.84 -4.71 14.80
N ASN A 44 -15.89 -3.90 14.31
CA ASN A 44 -16.14 -2.48 14.06
C ASN A 44 -17.15 -2.23 12.94
N SER A 45 -17.09 -3.00 11.85
CA SER A 45 -18.06 -2.94 10.75
C SER A 45 -19.46 -3.31 11.22
N ARG A 46 -19.59 -4.39 12.01
CA ARG A 46 -20.88 -4.81 12.60
C ARG A 46 -21.46 -3.75 13.53
N LYS A 47 -20.64 -3.10 14.36
CA LYS A 47 -21.07 -2.00 15.23
C LYS A 47 -21.60 -0.81 14.43
N LYS A 48 -20.92 -0.44 13.35
CA LYS A 48 -21.36 0.66 12.46
C LYS A 48 -22.64 0.30 11.69
N LEU A 49 -22.80 -0.94 11.25
CA LEU A 49 -24.00 -1.41 10.54
C LEU A 49 -25.22 -1.50 11.45
N LYS A 50 -25.06 -2.01 12.68
CA LYS A 50 -26.13 -2.02 13.68
C LYS A 50 -26.62 -0.62 14.02
N GLN A 51 -25.72 0.37 14.09
CA GLN A 51 -26.09 1.77 14.32
C GLN A 51 -26.81 2.42 13.14
N LYS A 52 -26.43 2.09 11.89
CA LYS A 52 -27.02 2.71 10.69
C LYS A 52 -28.34 2.07 10.24
N THR A 53 -28.53 0.77 10.44
CA THR A 53 -29.63 0.04 9.78
C THR A 53 -30.83 -0.24 10.69
N LYS A 54 -30.73 -0.08 12.03
CA LYS A 54 -31.83 -0.39 12.99
C LYS A 54 -32.49 -1.77 12.74
N LYS A 55 -31.75 -2.69 12.11
CA LYS A 55 -32.14 -4.10 11.96
C LYS A 55 -31.53 -4.87 13.12
N GLU A 56 -32.40 -5.52 13.88
CA GLU A 56 -32.07 -6.18 15.13
C GLU A 56 -31.21 -7.45 14.94
N SER A 57 -31.22 -8.01 13.73
CA SER A 57 -30.55 -9.27 13.39
C SER A 57 -29.83 -9.20 12.05
N VAL A 58 -28.67 -8.53 12.02
CA VAL A 58 -27.68 -8.84 10.97
C VAL A 58 -27.03 -10.17 11.35
N THR A 59 -27.38 -11.22 10.63
CA THR A 59 -26.82 -12.58 10.74
C THR A 59 -25.38 -12.58 10.25
N ASP A 60 -24.52 -13.42 10.84
CA ASP A 60 -23.10 -13.47 10.46
C ASP A 60 -22.90 -13.88 8.98
N ASP A 61 -23.86 -14.61 8.41
CA ASP A 61 -23.88 -14.98 6.99
C ASP A 61 -24.09 -13.78 6.05
N GLU A 62 -24.79 -12.72 6.47
CA GLU A 62 -24.98 -11.52 5.63
C GLU A 62 -23.71 -10.66 5.52
N LEU A 63 -22.78 -10.80 6.47
CA LEU A 63 -21.54 -10.03 6.52
C LEU A 63 -20.33 -10.81 5.99
N HIS A 64 -20.47 -12.12 5.84
CA HIS A 64 -19.43 -12.99 5.32
C HIS A 64 -19.48 -13.04 3.79
N VAL A 65 -18.91 -12.02 3.15
CA VAL A 65 -18.71 -12.03 1.69
C VAL A 65 -17.55 -12.95 1.35
N SER A 66 -17.79 -13.96 0.52
CA SER A 66 -16.74 -14.88 0.05
C SER A 66 -15.64 -14.13 -0.72
N GLY A 67 -14.40 -14.58 -0.58
CA GLY A 67 -13.23 -14.00 -1.26
C GLY A 67 -13.43 -13.90 -2.77
N ASP A 68 -14.00 -14.94 -3.38
CA ASP A 68 -14.26 -14.99 -4.83
C ASP A 68 -15.20 -13.87 -5.29
N VAL A 69 -16.24 -13.59 -4.50
CA VAL A 69 -17.22 -12.54 -4.79
C VAL A 69 -16.54 -11.17 -4.67
N SER A 70 -15.72 -10.96 -3.64
CA SER A 70 -14.97 -9.71 -3.49
C SER A 70 -13.98 -9.49 -4.64
N ALA A 71 -13.30 -10.55 -5.09
CA ALA A 71 -12.37 -10.50 -6.22
C ALA A 71 -13.11 -10.16 -7.54
N ALA A 72 -14.26 -10.79 -7.78
CA ALA A 72 -15.10 -10.50 -8.94
C ALA A 72 -15.60 -9.05 -8.94
N ILE A 73 -16.05 -8.54 -7.79
CA ILE A 73 -16.47 -7.13 -7.64
C ILE A 73 -15.29 -6.20 -7.91
N SER A 74 -14.11 -6.47 -7.32
CA SER A 74 -12.91 -5.68 -7.55
C SER A 74 -12.48 -5.70 -9.02
N MET A 75 -12.57 -6.84 -9.70
CA MET A 75 -12.26 -6.95 -11.13
C MET A 75 -13.25 -6.18 -11.99
N ALA A 76 -14.55 -6.27 -11.71
CA ALA A 76 -15.56 -5.49 -12.42
C ALA A 76 -15.35 -3.98 -12.25
N LEU A 77 -15.04 -3.53 -11.03
CA LEU A 77 -14.72 -2.12 -10.77
C LEU A 77 -13.44 -1.70 -11.48
N TYR A 78 -12.39 -2.54 -11.46
CA TYR A 78 -11.15 -2.26 -12.15
C TYR A 78 -11.39 -2.05 -13.65
N LEU A 79 -12.08 -2.97 -14.32
CA LEU A 79 -12.40 -2.87 -15.74
C LEU A 79 -13.25 -1.64 -16.06
N PHE A 80 -14.24 -1.33 -15.22
CA PHE A 80 -15.07 -0.14 -15.38
C PHE A 80 -14.28 1.17 -15.29
N PHE A 81 -13.33 1.25 -14.35
CA PHE A 81 -12.48 2.45 -14.21
C PHE A 81 -11.34 2.50 -15.22
N ASP A 82 -10.89 1.36 -15.74
CA ASP A 82 -9.91 1.28 -16.83
C ASP A 82 -10.48 1.92 -18.10
N GLU A 83 -11.73 1.60 -18.44
CA GLU A 83 -12.45 2.14 -19.60
C GLU A 83 -12.76 3.65 -19.51
N LEU A 84 -12.76 4.22 -18.29
CA LEU A 84 -13.05 5.65 -18.07
C LEU A 84 -11.84 6.57 -18.25
N HIS A 85 -10.62 6.03 -18.30
CA HIS A 85 -9.44 6.84 -18.61
C HIS A 85 -9.24 6.90 -20.12
N ASP A 86 -9.04 8.10 -20.66
CA ASP A 86 -8.60 8.24 -22.04
C ASP A 86 -7.22 7.57 -22.18
N GLU A 87 -7.06 6.69 -23.18
CA GLU A 87 -5.77 6.12 -23.58
C GLU A 87 -4.81 7.26 -23.96
N GLU A 88 -4.00 7.70 -23.00
CA GLU A 88 -3.00 8.73 -23.25
C GLU A 88 -2.01 8.17 -24.28
N SER A 89 -1.98 8.75 -25.48
CA SER A 89 -0.92 8.45 -26.44
C SER A 89 0.39 8.91 -25.80
N ASN A 90 1.18 7.97 -25.28
CA ASN A 90 2.48 8.22 -24.64
C ASN A 90 3.54 8.81 -25.62
N VAL A 91 3.08 9.30 -26.77
CA VAL A 91 3.82 10.07 -27.76
C VAL A 91 3.66 11.55 -27.43
N ILE A 92 4.60 12.06 -26.64
CA ILE A 92 4.73 13.49 -26.38
C ILE A 92 5.14 14.20 -27.68
N THR A 93 4.17 14.65 -28.47
CA THR A 93 4.42 15.36 -29.74
C THR A 93 4.70 16.83 -29.48
N ILE A 94 5.77 17.14 -28.75
CA ILE A 94 6.22 18.53 -28.61
C ILE A 94 6.79 18.97 -29.96
N LYS A 95 6.01 19.75 -30.73
CA LYS A 95 6.56 20.52 -31.86
C LYS A 95 7.57 21.50 -31.30
N ARG A 96 8.85 21.15 -31.38
CA ARG A 96 9.97 22.00 -30.99
C ARG A 96 10.04 23.16 -31.98
N VAL A 97 9.26 24.21 -31.74
CA VAL A 97 9.42 25.48 -32.46
C VAL A 97 10.85 25.93 -32.16
N ARG A 98 11.66 26.22 -33.19
CA ARG A 98 13.04 26.71 -33.03
C ARG A 98 13.07 28.15 -32.49
N LYS A 99 12.38 28.41 -31.39
CA LYS A 99 12.57 29.65 -30.63
C LYS A 99 13.77 29.39 -29.72
N VAL A 100 14.86 30.14 -29.96
CA VAL A 100 16.11 30.10 -29.16
C VAL A 100 15.85 30.44 -27.68
N TYR A 101 14.68 31.03 -27.37
CA TYR A 101 14.27 31.39 -26.03
C TYR A 101 12.96 30.67 -25.65
N SER A 102 12.88 30.24 -24.39
CA SER A 102 11.62 29.84 -23.75
C SER A 102 10.82 31.09 -23.37
N PRO A 103 9.51 31.17 -23.68
CA PRO A 103 8.70 32.30 -23.25
C PRO A 103 8.62 32.42 -21.72
N TRP A 104 8.77 31.31 -20.98
CA TRP A 104 8.71 31.28 -19.50
C TRP A 104 9.89 31.99 -18.82
N SER A 105 11.03 32.13 -19.50
CA SER A 105 12.24 32.76 -18.97
C SER A 105 12.77 33.86 -19.89
N SER A 106 11.87 34.58 -20.56
CA SER A 106 12.30 35.69 -21.43
C SER A 106 12.45 36.96 -20.59
N LYS A 107 13.72 37.30 -20.31
CA LYS A 107 14.12 38.46 -19.48
C LYS A 107 13.51 39.79 -19.98
N ILE A 108 13.12 39.86 -21.26
CA ILE A 108 12.49 41.03 -21.89
C ILE A 108 11.18 41.46 -21.21
N TYR A 109 10.39 40.52 -20.68
CA TYR A 109 9.13 40.86 -19.99
C TYR A 109 9.35 41.31 -18.53
N GLY A 110 10.55 41.09 -17.97
CA GLY A 110 10.91 41.52 -16.62
C GLY A 110 11.67 42.85 -16.55
N LEU A 111 11.97 43.48 -17.68
CA LEU A 111 12.68 44.76 -17.70
C LEU A 111 11.70 45.91 -17.45
N ARG A 112 11.97 46.71 -16.42
CA ARG A 112 11.24 47.95 -16.14
C ARG A 112 11.61 48.99 -17.21
N VAL A 113 10.64 49.37 -18.05
CA VAL A 113 10.81 50.48 -19.00
C VAL A 113 10.63 51.80 -18.25
N TRP A 114 11.65 52.65 -18.28
CA TRP A 114 11.52 54.00 -17.74
C TRP A 114 10.76 54.88 -18.74
N PRO A 115 9.73 55.65 -18.29
CA PRO A 115 9.06 56.61 -19.14
C PRO A 115 10.06 57.70 -19.53
N ARG A 116 10.25 57.93 -20.83
CA ARG A 116 11.02 59.08 -21.32
C ARG A 116 10.17 60.34 -21.17
N LYS A 117 10.82 61.44 -20.76
CA LYS A 117 10.23 62.78 -20.63
C LYS A 117 9.75 63.30 -21.97
#